data_AF-A0A1L7CXD8-F1
#
_entry.id   AF-A0A1L7CXD8-F1
#
_cell.length_a   1.000
_cell.length_b   1.000
_cell.length_c   1.000
_cell.angle_alpha   90.00
_cell.angle_beta   90.00
_cell.angle_gamma   90.00
#
_symmetry.space_group_name_H-M   'P 1'
#
loop_
_entity.id
_entity.type
_entity.pdbx_description
1 polymer ?
#
loop_
_entity_poly.entity_id
_entity_poly.type
_entity_poly.pdbx_seq_one_letter_code
_entity_poly.pdbx_strand_id
1 'polypeptide(L)'
;MTIPHDPLPPRWRPAVAGRFFTAVLLLFSAEASVRAVDYLGGHRPDLAAELAIIDRTMPIPAWGAVLAVTALLAVAGTVISQPRLVILAGILGGAAYAALAGGTALALLGLGVGFDGARAPVDFASKAIIWWIIAAASWWSGHVECQRRRMDDGAACRRGS
;
A
#
# COMPACT_ATOMS: atom_id res chain seq x y z
N MET A 1 11.11 -33.54 -34.72
CA MET A 1 10.90 -32.09 -34.88
C MET A 1 10.43 -31.56 -33.54
N THR A 2 11.37 -31.12 -32.70
CA THR A 2 11.09 -30.60 -31.34
C THR A 2 10.84 -29.10 -31.46
N ILE A 3 9.63 -28.66 -31.15
CA ILE A 3 9.28 -27.24 -31.08
C ILE A 3 10.09 -26.63 -29.92
N PRO A 4 10.92 -25.60 -30.16
CA PRO A 4 11.58 -24.88 -29.07
C PRO A 4 10.51 -24.25 -28.18
N HIS A 5 10.44 -24.68 -26.93
CA HIS A 5 9.68 -23.94 -25.93
C HIS A 5 10.51 -22.73 -25.54
N ASP A 6 10.15 -21.55 -26.06
CA ASP A 6 10.68 -20.30 -25.54
C ASP A 6 10.36 -20.23 -24.03
N PRO A 7 11.35 -19.93 -23.17
CA PRO A 7 11.10 -19.77 -21.76
C PRO A 7 10.09 -18.64 -21.55
N LEU A 8 9.04 -18.92 -20.76
CA LEU A 8 8.04 -17.91 -20.40
C LEU A 8 8.75 -16.63 -19.90
N PRO A 9 8.23 -15.43 -20.24
CA PRO A 9 8.83 -14.19 -19.81
C PRO A 9 8.96 -14.17 -18.28
N PRO A 10 10.07 -13.64 -17.73
CA PRO A 10 10.29 -13.61 -16.28
C PRO A 10 9.12 -12.91 -15.61
N ARG A 11 8.38 -13.63 -14.76
CA ARG A 11 7.35 -13.02 -13.92
C ARG A 11 8.02 -11.98 -13.04
N TRP A 12 7.48 -10.76 -13.02
CA TRP A 12 8.00 -9.72 -12.14
C TRP A 12 8.03 -10.24 -10.71
N ARG A 13 9.18 -10.10 -10.08
CA ARG A 13 9.34 -10.27 -8.64
C ARG A 13 9.87 -8.94 -8.14
N PRO A 14 9.33 -8.37 -7.06
CA PRO A 14 9.92 -7.14 -6.53
C PRO A 14 11.41 -7.42 -6.27
N ALA A 15 12.31 -6.57 -6.75
CA ALA A 15 13.76 -6.81 -6.65
C ALA A 15 14.24 -6.77 -5.18
N VAL A 16 13.45 -6.12 -4.33
CA VAL A 16 13.60 -6.12 -2.85
C VAL A 16 12.79 -7.27 -2.19
N ALA A 17 12.11 -8.12 -2.96
CA ALA A 17 11.27 -9.23 -2.46
C ALA A 17 12.06 -10.42 -1.95
N GLY A 18 12.71 -10.22 -0.81
CA GLY A 18 12.77 -11.29 0.17
C GLY A 18 11.36 -11.62 0.66
N ARG A 19 11.19 -12.82 1.23
CA ARG A 19 9.98 -13.25 1.96
C ARG A 19 9.51 -12.19 2.97
N PHE A 20 10.44 -11.39 3.49
CA PHE A 20 10.17 -10.26 4.39
C PHE A 20 9.27 -9.18 3.78
N PHE A 21 9.58 -8.65 2.59
CA PHE A 21 8.76 -7.59 1.98
C PHE A 21 7.33 -8.07 1.71
N THR A 22 7.19 -9.31 1.22
CA THR A 22 5.88 -9.94 1.03
C THR A 22 5.13 -10.09 2.36
N ALA A 23 5.81 -10.50 3.43
CA ALA A 23 5.19 -10.59 4.76
C ALA A 23 4.72 -9.22 5.27
N VAL A 24 5.52 -8.16 5.10
CA VAL A 24 5.13 -6.79 5.45
C VAL A 24 3.91 -6.35 4.64
N LEU A 25 3.92 -6.56 3.33
CA LEU A 25 2.80 -6.19 2.47
C LEU A 25 1.50 -6.91 2.86
N LEU A 26 1.58 -8.21 3.16
CA LEU A 26 0.42 -8.99 3.60
C LEU A 26 -0.08 -8.55 4.99
N LEU A 27 0.84 -8.27 5.92
CA LEU A 27 0.50 -7.77 7.25
C LEU A 27 -0.26 -6.44 7.17
N PHE A 28 0.24 -5.49 6.38
CA PHE A 28 -0.41 -4.19 6.20
C PHE A 28 -1.71 -4.29 5.41
N SER A 29 -1.82 -5.23 4.47
CA SER A 29 -3.09 -5.52 3.79
C SER A 29 -4.13 -6.11 4.75
N ALA A 30 -3.72 -6.98 5.67
CA ALA A 30 -4.60 -7.53 6.69
C ALA A 30 -5.08 -6.44 7.66
N GLU A 31 -4.19 -5.54 8.09
CA GLU A 31 -4.56 -4.41 8.94
C GLU A 31 -5.55 -3.46 8.24
N ALA A 32 -5.30 -3.12 6.98
CA ALA A 32 -6.24 -2.33 6.18
C ALA A 32 -7.59 -3.04 6.01
N SER A 33 -7.60 -4.37 5.91
CA SER A 33 -8.83 -5.16 5.83
C SER A 33 -9.63 -5.14 7.14
N VAL A 34 -8.96 -5.28 8.29
CA VAL A 34 -9.60 -5.17 9.61
C VAL A 34 -10.27 -3.80 9.77
N ARG A 35 -9.55 -2.72 9.44
CA ARG A 35 -10.12 -1.37 9.47
C ARG A 35 -11.26 -1.18 8.49
N ALA A 36 -11.14 -1.73 7.29
CA ALA A 36 -12.20 -1.65 6.30
C ALA A 36 -13.48 -2.27 6.83
N VAL A 37 -13.40 -3.45 7.46
CA VAL A 37 -14.53 -4.11 8.11
C VAL A 37 -15.09 -3.27 9.25
N ASP A 38 -14.22 -2.71 10.10
CA ASP A 38 -14.63 -1.85 11.22
C ASP A 38 -15.41 -0.61 10.74
N TYR A 39 -14.94 0.02 9.66
CA TYR A 39 -15.54 1.24 9.11
C TYR A 39 -16.82 0.95 8.32
N LEU A 40 -16.87 -0.16 7.58
CA LEU A 40 -18.06 -0.60 6.86
C LEU A 40 -19.16 -1.10 7.80
N GLY A 41 -18.79 -1.67 8.96
CA GLY A 41 -19.73 -2.16 9.96
C GLY A 41 -20.45 -1.06 10.74
N GLY A 42 -19.94 0.18 10.74
CA GLY A 42 -20.60 1.36 11.30
C GLY A 42 -20.90 1.31 12.82
N HIS A 43 -20.43 0.30 13.54
CA HIS A 43 -20.82 0.01 14.93
C HIS A 43 -19.65 0.19 15.91
N ARG A 44 -19.13 1.41 16.04
CA ARG A 44 -18.25 1.76 17.17
C ARG A 44 -18.55 3.17 17.69
N PRO A 45 -19.24 3.31 18.84
CA PRO A 45 -19.56 4.61 19.42
C PRO A 45 -18.31 5.42 19.78
N ASP A 46 -17.22 4.75 20.14
CA ASP A 46 -15.94 5.39 20.47
C ASP A 46 -15.23 5.99 19.24
N LEU A 47 -15.42 5.38 18.06
CA LEU A 47 -14.89 5.90 16.79
C LEU A 47 -15.62 7.16 16.34
N ALA A 48 -16.90 7.30 16.66
CA ALA A 48 -17.73 8.39 16.17
C ALA A 48 -17.25 9.76 16.68
N ALA A 49 -16.72 9.84 17.89
CA ALA A 49 -16.18 11.08 18.46
C ALA A 49 -14.84 11.47 17.81
N GLU A 50 -13.92 10.52 17.65
CA GLU A 50 -12.59 10.77 17.06
C GLU A 50 -12.65 11.03 15.55
N LEU A 51 -13.58 10.40 14.86
CA LEU A 51 -13.74 10.51 13.41
C LEU A 51 -14.80 11.54 13.01
N ALA A 52 -15.44 12.26 13.92
CA ALA A 52 -16.47 13.25 13.58
C ALA A 52 -15.98 14.32 12.58
N ILE A 53 -14.70 14.71 12.66
CA ILE A 53 -14.09 15.64 11.71
C ILE A 53 -13.86 14.97 10.35
N ILE A 54 -13.48 13.70 10.36
CA ILE A 54 -13.20 12.90 9.16
C ILE A 54 -14.50 12.55 8.43
N ASP A 55 -15.56 12.25 9.15
CA ASP A 55 -16.89 11.94 8.60
C ASP A 55 -17.49 13.12 7.81
N ARG A 56 -17.13 14.36 8.19
CA ARG A 56 -17.50 15.56 7.42
C ARG A 56 -16.83 15.64 6.04
N THR A 57 -15.66 15.02 5.87
CA THR A 57 -14.96 15.00 4.57
C THR A 57 -15.49 13.91 3.65
N MET A 58 -15.78 12.74 4.23
CA MET A 58 -16.30 11.58 3.53
C MET A 58 -16.90 10.61 4.57
N PRO A 59 -18.06 9.99 4.31
CA PRO A 59 -18.70 9.08 5.27
C PRO A 59 -17.77 7.94 5.70
N ILE A 60 -17.81 7.54 6.99
CA ILE A 60 -16.99 6.43 7.52
C ILE A 60 -17.03 5.16 6.65
N PRO A 61 -18.21 4.67 6.16
CA PRO A 61 -18.24 3.48 5.31
C PRO A 61 -17.44 3.66 4.01
N ALA A 62 -17.37 4.88 3.50
CA ALA A 62 -16.67 5.17 2.26
C ALA A 62 -15.14 5.20 2.48
N TRP A 63 -14.66 5.63 3.65
CA TRP A 63 -13.26 5.38 4.08
C TRP A 63 -12.96 3.88 4.18
N GLY A 64 -13.90 3.10 4.73
CA GLY A 64 -13.80 1.64 4.78
C GLY A 64 -13.66 1.02 3.40
N ALA A 65 -14.43 1.49 2.41
CA ALA A 65 -14.32 1.05 1.03
C ALA A 65 -12.95 1.39 0.41
N VAL A 66 -12.40 2.58 0.67
CA VAL A 66 -11.04 2.96 0.20
C VAL A 66 -9.97 2.02 0.77
N LEU A 67 -10.06 1.69 2.07
CA LEU A 67 -9.14 0.75 2.71
C LEU A 67 -9.32 -0.69 2.18
N ALA A 68 -10.55 -1.12 1.91
CA ALA A 68 -10.83 -2.41 1.29
C ALA A 68 -10.20 -2.50 -0.12
N VAL A 69 -10.40 -1.48 -0.95
CA VAL A 69 -9.80 -1.41 -2.30
C VAL A 69 -8.28 -1.42 -2.21
N THR A 70 -7.70 -0.68 -1.26
CA THR A 70 -6.26 -0.68 -1.00
C THR A 70 -5.74 -2.08 -0.70
N ALA A 71 -6.37 -2.80 0.23
CA ALA A 71 -5.99 -4.17 0.59
C ALA A 71 -6.14 -5.13 -0.60
N LEU A 72 -7.24 -5.04 -1.34
CA LEU A 72 -7.48 -5.85 -2.53
C LEU A 72 -6.41 -5.63 -3.61
N LEU A 73 -6.06 -4.38 -3.89
CA LEU A 73 -5.02 -4.04 -4.87
C LEU A 73 -3.65 -4.56 -4.44
N ALA A 74 -3.30 -4.45 -3.15
CA ALA A 74 -2.04 -4.95 -2.61
C ALA A 74 -1.94 -6.47 -2.73
N VAL A 75 -2.98 -7.19 -2.31
CA VAL A 75 -3.04 -8.66 -2.38
C VAL A 75 -3.06 -9.13 -3.83
N ALA A 76 -3.95 -8.58 -4.65
CA ALA A 76 -4.04 -8.94 -6.07
C ALA A 76 -2.70 -8.67 -6.77
N GLY A 77 -2.13 -7.47 -6.63
CA GLY A 77 -0.83 -7.12 -7.18
C GLY A 77 0.28 -8.08 -6.79
N THR A 78 0.25 -8.59 -5.56
CA THR A 78 1.19 -9.61 -5.09
C THR A 78 0.95 -10.96 -5.76
N VAL A 79 -0.30 -11.45 -5.75
CA VAL A 79 -0.67 -12.77 -6.28
C VAL A 79 -0.42 -12.88 -7.77
N ILE A 80 -0.85 -11.89 -8.55
CA ILE A 80 -0.65 -11.86 -10.00
C ILE A 80 0.68 -11.22 -10.42
N SER A 81 1.55 -10.90 -9.45
CA SER A 81 2.90 -10.38 -9.72
C SER A 81 2.88 -9.10 -10.59
N GLN A 82 1.96 -8.19 -10.30
CA GLN A 82 1.81 -6.92 -11.01
C GLN A 82 2.25 -5.72 -10.14
N PRO A 83 3.43 -5.11 -10.42
CA PRO A 83 3.96 -4.01 -9.62
C PRO A 83 3.03 -2.80 -9.58
N ARG A 84 2.35 -2.53 -10.69
CA ARG A 84 1.49 -1.35 -10.85
C ARG A 84 0.35 -1.36 -9.82
N LEU A 85 -0.23 -2.52 -9.53
CA LEU A 85 -1.29 -2.65 -8.54
C LEU A 85 -0.76 -2.45 -7.11
N VAL A 86 0.42 -2.96 -6.80
CA VAL A 86 1.07 -2.75 -5.49
C VAL A 86 1.45 -1.27 -5.30
N ILE A 87 1.96 -0.61 -6.34
CA ILE A 87 2.25 0.83 -6.33
C ILE A 87 0.97 1.63 -6.10
N LEU A 88 -0.11 1.31 -6.84
CA LEU A 88 -1.39 1.98 -6.69
C LEU A 88 -1.95 1.79 -5.27
N ALA A 89 -1.86 0.57 -4.73
CA ALA A 89 -2.23 0.28 -3.35
C ALA A 89 -1.42 1.13 -2.36
N GLY A 90 -0.10 1.22 -2.51
CA GLY A 90 0.73 2.03 -1.62
C GLY A 90 0.47 3.53 -1.72
N ILE A 91 0.14 4.05 -2.90
CA ILE A 91 -0.26 5.46 -3.05
C ILE A 91 -1.62 5.69 -2.39
N LEU A 92 -2.61 4.84 -2.69
CA LEU A 92 -3.97 4.97 -2.17
C LEU A 92 -4.01 4.80 -0.65
N GLY A 93 -3.36 3.76 -0.14
CA GLY A 93 -3.21 3.50 1.28
C GLY A 93 -2.47 4.64 1.98
N GLY A 94 -1.33 5.06 1.44
CA GLY A 94 -0.58 6.18 2.01
C GLY A 94 -1.40 7.45 2.12
N ALA A 95 -2.14 7.81 1.06
CA ALA A 95 -3.05 8.95 1.07
C ALA A 95 -4.21 8.79 2.07
N ALA A 96 -4.83 7.61 2.12
CA ALA A 96 -5.95 7.35 3.03
C ALA A 96 -5.52 7.45 4.50
N TYR A 97 -4.43 6.79 4.89
CA TYR A 97 -3.91 6.85 6.25
C TYR A 97 -3.38 8.26 6.60
N ALA A 98 -2.81 9.01 5.65
CA ALA A 98 -2.39 10.39 5.89
C ALA A 98 -3.60 11.31 6.16
N ALA A 99 -4.70 11.14 5.42
CA ALA A 99 -5.92 11.89 5.65
C ALA A 99 -6.55 11.55 7.02
N LEU A 100 -6.59 10.27 7.39
CA LEU A 100 -7.03 9.84 8.71
C LEU A 100 -6.13 10.41 9.83
N ALA A 101 -4.81 10.42 9.63
CA ALA A 101 -3.86 10.99 10.58
C ALA A 101 -4.10 12.50 10.77
N GLY A 102 -4.30 13.23 9.67
CA GLY A 102 -4.60 14.66 9.70
C GLY A 102 -5.92 14.96 10.42
N GLY A 103 -6.98 14.23 10.11
CA GLY A 103 -8.29 14.44 10.73
C GLY A 103 -8.31 14.12 12.23
N THR A 104 -7.64 13.04 12.65
CA THR A 104 -7.49 12.71 14.08
C THR A 104 -6.58 13.69 14.82
N ALA A 105 -5.51 14.18 14.18
CA ALA A 105 -4.67 15.23 14.76
C ALA A 105 -5.44 16.56 14.94
N LEU A 106 -6.29 16.92 13.99
CA LEU A 106 -7.16 18.10 14.13
C LEU A 106 -8.18 17.92 15.25
N ALA A 107 -8.74 16.71 15.41
CA ALA A 107 -9.65 16.40 16.51
C ALA A 107 -8.95 16.54 17.87
N LEU A 108 -7.70 16.05 17.97
CA LEU A 108 -6.86 16.20 19.16
C LEU A 108 -6.67 17.67 19.54
N LEU A 109 -6.29 18.51 18.57
CA LEU A 109 -6.07 19.95 18.77
C LEU A 109 -7.37 20.69 19.15
N GLY A 110 -8.50 20.28 18.59
CA GLY A 110 -9.81 20.89 18.86
C GLY A 110 -10.42 20.52 20.21
N LEU A 111 -10.12 19.33 20.73
CA LEU A 111 -10.70 18.80 21.98
C LEU A 111 -9.85 19.08 23.22
N GLY A 112 -8.63 19.62 23.08
CA GLY A 112 -7.75 19.96 24.20
C GLY A 112 -7.30 18.74 25.03
N VAL A 113 -7.45 17.53 24.48
CA VAL A 113 -7.00 16.29 25.09
C VAL A 113 -5.48 16.27 25.15
N GLY A 114 -4.94 15.89 26.31
CA GLY A 114 -3.49 15.83 26.54
C GLY A 114 -2.76 14.88 25.59
N PHE A 115 -1.43 14.86 25.69
CA PHE A 115 -0.54 14.11 24.80
C PHE A 115 -0.87 12.60 24.68
N ASP A 116 -1.61 12.03 25.63
CA ASP A 116 -2.09 10.64 25.59
C ASP A 116 -3.02 10.35 24.39
N GLY A 117 -3.74 11.34 23.88
CA GLY A 117 -4.58 11.19 22.68
C GLY A 117 -3.80 11.13 21.37
N ALA A 118 -2.49 11.45 21.36
CA ALA A 118 -1.68 11.52 20.15
C ALA A 118 -1.37 10.13 19.54
N ARG A 119 -1.73 9.04 20.21
CA ARG A 119 -1.46 7.67 19.74
C ARG A 119 -2.13 7.36 18.41
N ALA A 120 -3.40 7.76 18.24
CA ALA A 120 -4.14 7.52 17.01
C ALA A 120 -3.54 8.24 15.78
N PRO A 121 -3.29 9.57 15.81
CA PRO A 121 -2.69 10.25 14.66
C PRO A 121 -1.27 9.77 14.36
N VAL A 122 -0.47 9.42 15.37
CA VAL A 122 0.87 8.84 15.17
C VAL A 122 0.80 7.45 14.51
N ASP A 123 -0.10 6.59 14.98
CA ASP A 123 -0.33 5.27 14.38
C ASP A 123 -0.71 5.41 12.90
N PHE A 124 -1.63 6.31 12.58
CA PHE A 124 -2.09 6.51 11.19
C PHE A 124 -0.97 7.12 10.33
N ALA A 125 -0.23 8.09 10.85
CA ALA A 125 0.90 8.69 10.13
C ALA A 125 1.99 7.66 9.84
N SER A 126 2.29 6.77 10.79
CA SER A 126 3.27 5.70 10.60
C SER A 126 2.84 4.74 9.47
N LYS A 127 1.55 4.38 9.41
CA LYS A 127 0.99 3.54 8.35
C LYS A 127 1.01 4.23 7.00
N ALA A 128 0.74 5.53 6.95
CA ALA A 128 0.84 6.32 5.73
C ALA A 128 2.25 6.24 5.13
N ILE A 129 3.27 6.47 5.96
CA ILE A 129 4.68 6.39 5.57
C ILE A 129 5.03 4.99 5.05
N ILE A 130 4.60 3.93 5.75
CA ILE A 130 4.90 2.55 5.35
C ILE A 130 4.27 2.21 4.00
N TRP A 131 3.03 2.62 3.74
CA TRP A 131 2.39 2.44 2.43
C TRP A 131 3.13 3.18 1.30
N TRP A 132 3.62 4.40 1.56
CA TRP A 132 4.46 5.10 0.57
C TRP A 132 5.83 4.45 0.37
N ILE A 133 6.45 3.91 1.43
CA ILE A 133 7.69 3.12 1.30
C ILE A 133 7.44 1.88 0.44
N ILE A 134 6.31 1.17 0.62
CA ILE A 134 5.91 0.03 -0.21
C ILE A 134 5.77 0.46 -1.68
N ALA A 135 5.12 1.59 -1.96
CA ALA A 135 4.98 2.11 -3.31
C ALA A 135 6.35 2.44 -3.93
N ALA A 136 7.19 3.18 -3.21
CA ALA A 136 8.52 3.58 -3.65
C ALA A 136 9.43 2.36 -3.92
N ALA A 137 9.45 1.38 -3.02
CA ALA A 137 10.22 0.15 -3.17
C ALA A 137 9.76 -0.69 -4.36
N SER A 138 8.45 -0.75 -4.60
CA SER A 138 7.85 -1.45 -5.74
C SER A 138 8.18 -0.75 -7.07
N TRP A 139 8.16 0.57 -7.09
CA TRP A 139 8.54 1.39 -8.24
C TRP A 139 10.03 1.27 -8.57
N TRP A 140 10.89 1.37 -7.56
CA TRP A 140 12.34 1.21 -7.69
C TRP A 140 12.70 -0.18 -8.24
N SER A 141 12.06 -1.23 -7.71
CA SER A 141 12.22 -2.60 -8.20
C SER A 141 11.92 -2.73 -9.70
N GLY A 142 10.87 -2.06 -10.18
CA GLY A 142 10.53 -2.05 -11.60
C GLY A 142 11.58 -1.32 -12.47
N HIS A 143 12.14 -0.22 -11.97
CA HIS A 143 13.20 0.53 -12.66
C HIS A 143 14.49 -0.29 -12.80
N VAL A 144 14.92 -0.96 -11.74
CA VAL A 144 16.14 -1.78 -11.75
C VAL A 144 16.02 -2.93 -12.75
N GLU A 145 14.88 -3.62 -12.80
CA GLU A 145 14.65 -4.72 -13.75
C GLU A 145 14.68 -4.22 -15.21
N CYS A 146 14.13 -3.03 -15.49
CA CYS A 146 14.19 -2.42 -16.81
C CYS A 146 15.63 -2.07 -17.22
N GLN A 147 16.42 -1.48 -16.31
CA GLN A 147 17.82 -1.14 -16.56
C GLN A 147 18.65 -2.40 -16.81
N ARG A 148 18.42 -3.47 -16.04
CA ARG A 148 19.11 -4.75 -16.20
C ARG A 148 18.87 -5.36 -17.59
N ARG A 149 17.62 -5.41 -18.05
CA ARG A 149 17.29 -5.92 -19.38
C ARG A 149 17.97 -5.13 -20.50
N ARG A 150 18.00 -3.79 -20.40
CA ARG A 150 18.72 -2.96 -21.37
C ARG A 150 20.22 -3.28 -21.45
N MET A 151 20.85 -3.59 -20.32
CA MET A 151 22.27 -3.98 -20.30
C MET A 151 22.47 -5.36 -20.93
N ASP A 152 21.58 -6.32 -20.64
CA ASP A 152 21.65 -7.67 -21.19
C ASP A 152 21.43 -7.67 -22.72
N ASP A 153 20.43 -6.93 -23.21
CA ASP A 153 20.14 -6.79 -24.65
C ASP A 153 21.29 -6.06 -25.39
N GLY A 154 21.86 -5.02 -24.78
CA GLY A 154 23.02 -4.32 -25.31
C GLY A 154 24.32 -5.14 -25.29
N ALA A 155 24.43 -6.12 -24.39
CA ALA A 155 25.54 -7.07 -24.33
C ALA A 155 25.36 -8.26 -25.30
N ALA A 156 24.12 -8.65 -25.59
CA ALA A 156 23.82 -9.65 -26.61
C ALA A 156 24.16 -9.12 -28.02
N CYS A 157 23.83 -7.86 -28.31
CA CYS A 157 24.16 -7.21 -29.57
C CYS A 157 25.69 -7.11 -29.82
N ARG A 158 26.49 -6.94 -28.75
CA ARG A 158 27.96 -6.85 -28.84
C ARG A 158 28.70 -8.19 -28.95
N ARG A 159 28.04 -9.32 -28.68
CA ARG A 159 28.64 -10.66 -28.82
C ARG A 159 28.35 -11.32 -30.17
N GLY A 160 27.51 -10.72 -30.99
CA GLY A 160 27.14 -11.22 -32.33
C GLY A 160 27.83 -10.49 -33.50
N SER A 161 28.76 -9.57 -33.23
CA SER A 161 29.57 -8.85 -34.23
C SER A 161 31.02 -9.31 -34.18
#